data_AF-A0A1G8R5J3-F1
#
_entry.id   AF-A0A1G8R5J3-F1
#
_cell.length_a   1.000
_cell.length_b   1.000
_cell.length_c   1.000
_cell.angle_alpha   90.00
_cell.angle_beta   90.00
_cell.angle_gamma   90.00
#
_symmetry.space_group_name_H-M   'P 1'
#
loop_
_entity.id
_entity.type
_entity.pdbx_description
1 polymer ?
#
loop_
_entity_poly.entity_id
_entity_poly.type
_entity_poly.pdbx_seq_one_letter_code
_entity_poly.pdbx_strand_id
1 'polypeptide(L)' 'MSRKQIMMAIGTVVLILAIAIIIGSESYFNHQAIMNASDQCYDKGGSPEVVKSFLGMDYSFSCDM' A
#
# COMPACT_ATOMS: atom_id res chain seq x y z
N MET A 1 -16.79 27.33 -20.11
CA MET A 1 -15.52 26.58 -19.95
C MET A 1 -15.07 26.12 -21.34
N SER A 2 -13.82 26.38 -21.75
CA SER A 2 -13.34 25.98 -23.09
C SER A 2 -13.09 24.47 -23.14
N ARG A 3 -13.22 23.85 -24.33
CA ARG A 3 -12.93 22.42 -24.55
C ARG A 3 -11.54 22.02 -24.03
N LYS A 4 -10.55 22.91 -24.17
CA LYS A 4 -9.19 22.71 -23.65
C LYS A 4 -9.16 22.60 -22.12
N GLN A 5 -9.93 23.42 -21.42
CA GLN A 5 -10.02 23.43 -19.95
C GLN A 5 -10.69 22.14 -19.43
N ILE A 6 -11.71 21.66 -20.15
CA ILE A 6 -12.39 20.39 -19.81
C ILE A 6 -11.43 19.21 -20.00
N MET A 7 -10.68 19.17 -21.11
CA MET A 7 -9.69 18.12 -21.35
C MET A 7 -8.59 18.10 -20.27
N MET A 8 -8.10 19.27 -19.86
CA MET A 8 -7.11 19.37 -18.77
C MET A 8 -7.70 18.84 -17.45
N ALA A 9 -8.93 19.23 -17.11
CA ALA A 9 -9.59 18.74 -15.90
C ALA A 9 -9.75 17.21 -15.89
N ILE A 10 -10.19 16.62 -17.01
CA ILE A 10 -10.32 15.16 -17.14
C ILE A 10 -8.95 14.48 -16.97
N GLY A 11 -7.90 15.00 -17.62
CA GLY A 11 -6.55 14.46 -17.50
C GLY A 11 -6.04 14.48 -16.05
N THR A 12 -6.27 15.57 -15.32
CA THR A 12 -5.91 15.68 -13.91
C THR A 12 -6.67 14.67 -13.04
N VAL A 13 -7.97 14.49 -13.26
CA VAL A 13 -8.78 13.51 -12.52
C VAL A 13 -8.28 12.08 -12.77
N VAL A 14 -8.02 11.73 -14.03
CA VAL A 14 -7.49 10.40 -14.39
C VAL A 14 -6.13 10.16 -13.74
N LEU A 15 -5.24 11.16 -13.73
CA LEU A 15 -3.94 11.05 -13.09
C LEU A 15 -4.06 10.81 -11.57
N ILE A 16 -4.93 11.56 -10.90
CA ILE A 16 -5.16 11.39 -9.46
C ILE A 16 -5.71 9.99 -9.16
N LEU A 17 -6.67 9.52 -9.96
CA LEU A 17 -7.23 8.17 -9.81
C LEU A 17 -6.17 7.09 -10.01
N ALA A 18 -5.31 7.23 -11.03
CA ALA A 18 -4.22 6.28 -11.28
C ALA A 18 -3.24 6.22 -10.09
N ILE A 19 -2.84 7.37 -9.55
CA ILE A 19 -1.96 7.44 -8.37
C ILE A 19 -2.63 6.77 -7.16
N ALA A 20 -3.91 7.05 -6.91
CA ALA A 20 -4.63 6.45 -5.80
C ALA A 20 -4.74 4.92 -5.94
N ILE A 21 -4.96 4.41 -7.15
CA ILE A 21 -5.00 2.97 -7.42
C ILE A 21 -3.65 2.33 -7.14
N ILE A 22 -2.55 2.93 -7.62
CA ILE A 22 -1.19 2.40 -7.40
C ILE A 22 -0.88 2.32 -5.91
N ILE A 23 -1.09 3.42 -5.18
CA ILE A 23 -0.84 3.46 -3.73
C ILE A 23 -1.73 2.44 -3.00
N GLY A 24 -3.01 2.36 -3.37
CA GLY A 24 -3.95 1.41 -2.79
C GLY A 24 -3.54 -0.05 -3.04
N SER A 25 -3.08 -0.39 -4.25
CA SER A 25 -2.62 -1.74 -4.57
C SER A 25 -1.37 -2.11 -3.79
N GLU A 26 -0.36 -1.24 -3.74
CA GLU A 26 0.88 -1.49 -2.99
C GLU A 26 0.57 -1.70 -1.50
N SER A 27 -0.26 -0.83 -0.92
CA SER A 27 -0.68 -0.93 0.48
C SER A 27 -1.43 -2.25 0.78
N TYR A 28 -2.33 -2.65 -0.12
CA TYR A 28 -3.08 -3.90 0.01
C TYR A 28 -2.18 -5.13 -0.04
N PHE A 29 -1.28 -5.21 -1.03
CA PHE A 29 -0.37 -6.35 -1.15
C PHE A 29 0.64 -6.42 0.00
N ASN A 30 1.16 -5.28 0.44
CA ASN A 30 2.01 -5.22 1.63
C ASN A 30 1.27 -5.69 2.88
N HIS A 31 0.02 -5.27 3.07
CA HIS A 31 -0.79 -5.74 4.19
C HIS A 31 -0.96 -7.27 4.18
N GLN A 32 -1.31 -7.84 3.04
CA GLN A 32 -1.42 -9.30 2.88
C GLN A 32 -0.10 -10.03 3.15
N ALA A 33 1.02 -9.51 2.64
CA ALA A 33 2.34 -10.09 2.85
C ALA A 33 2.73 -10.08 4.33
N ILE A 34 2.50 -8.95 5.02
CA ILE A 34 2.76 -8.80 6.45
C ILE A 34 1.91 -9.78 7.27
N MET A 35 0.62 -9.92 6.97
CA MET A 35 -0.26 -10.84 7.69
C MET A 35 0.22 -12.28 7.54
N ASN A 36 0.52 -12.71 6.32
CA ASN A 36 1.03 -14.05 6.07
C ASN A 36 2.39 -14.31 6.77
N ALA A 37 3.31 -13.33 6.77
CA ALA A 37 4.57 -13.45 7.49
C ALA A 37 4.38 -13.47 9.01
N SER A 38 3.42 -12.70 9.52
CA SER A 38 3.06 -12.65 10.94
C SER A 38 2.48 -13.97 11.41
N ASP A 39 1.55 -14.56 10.66
CA ASP A 39 0.96 -15.86 10.97
C ASP A 39 2.05 -16.94 11.05
N GLN A 40 2.98 -16.97 10.09
CA GLN A 40 4.11 -17.90 10.11
C GLN A 40 5.09 -17.66 11.28
N CYS A 41 5.20 -16.43 11.78
CA CYS A 41 6.01 -16.13 12.96
C CYS A 41 5.32 -16.65 14.23
N TYR A 42 4.02 -16.40 14.37
CA TYR A 42 3.22 -16.93 15.47
C TYR A 42 3.22 -18.45 15.51
N ASP A 43 3.11 -19.12 14.35
CA ASP A 43 3.16 -20.59 14.25
C ASP A 43 4.49 -21.18 14.72
N LYS A 44 5.57 -20.38 14.68
CA LYS A 44 6.90 -20.76 15.19
C LYS A 44 7.11 -20.38 16.66
N GLY A 45 6.09 -19.83 17.31
CA GLY A 45 6.13 -19.37 18.70
C GLY A 45 6.79 -18.00 18.90
N GLY A 46 7.08 -17.27 17.83
CA GLY A 46 7.65 -15.93 17.88
C GLY A 46 6.60 -14.81 17.95
N SER A 47 7.07 -13.58 18.09
CA SER A 47 6.27 -12.36 18.03
C SER A 47 6.69 -11.52 16.81
N PRO A 48 5.78 -11.23 15.88
CA PRO A 48 6.09 -10.40 14.72
C PRO A 48 6.21 -8.92 15.12
N GLU A 49 7.25 -8.27 14.62
CA GLU A 49 7.42 -6.83 14.69
C GLU A 49 7.31 -6.24 13.27
N VAL A 50 6.48 -5.21 13.13
CA VAL A 50 6.16 -4.62 11.83
C VAL A 50 6.30 -3.11 11.89
N VAL A 51 7.16 -2.57 11.03
CA VAL A 51 7.30 -1.12 10.82
C VAL A 51 6.81 -0.79 9.43
N LYS A 52 5.77 0.05 9.32
CA LYS A 52 5.18 0.46 8.04
C LYS A 52 5.54 1.90 7.71
N SER A 53 5.80 2.17 6.43
CA SER A 53 6.00 3.53 5.93
C SER A 53 4.66 4.26 5.73
N PHE A 54 4.71 5.53 5.30
CA PHE A 54 3.52 6.32 5.01
C PHE A 54 2.62 5.62 3.98
N LEU A 55 1.31 5.55 4.25
CA LEU A 55 0.30 4.82 3.47
C LEU A 55 0.56 3.31 3.32
N GLY A 56 1.50 2.73 4.09
CA GLY A 56 1.82 1.30 4.01
C GLY A 56 2.43 0.88 2.67
N MET A 57 3.04 1.81 1.94
CA MET A 57 3.68 1.54 0.64
C MET A 57 4.95 0.70 0.76
N ASP A 58 5.51 0.63 1.96
CA ASP A 58 6.68 -0.20 2.27
C ASP A 58 6.58 -0.68 3.72
N TYR A 59 7.29 -1.75 4.04
CA TYR A 59 7.33 -2.31 5.38
C TYR A 59 8.65 -3.02 5.68
N SER A 60 9.03 -3.01 6.96
CA SER A 60 10.02 -3.91 7.52
C SER A 60 9.31 -4.91 8.42
N PHE A 61 9.75 -6.16 8.34
CA PHE A 61 9.23 -7.27 9.14
C PHE A 61 10.39 -7.96 9.87
N SER A 62 10.23 -8.17 11.17
CA SER A 62 11.07 -9.04 11.99
C SER A 62 10.19 -10.01 12.77
N CYS A 63 10.76 -11.16 13.14
CA CYS A 63 10.11 -12.15 13.99
C CYS A 63 11.03 -12.42 15.16
N ASP A 64 10.65 -11.93 16.32
CA ASP A 64 11.39 -12.13 17.56
C ASP A 64 11.01 -13.48 18.16
N MET A 65 12.02 -14.29 18.50
CA MET A 65 11.85 -15.63 19.09
C MET A 65 11.78 -15.57 20.61
#